data_AF-A0A1S3E0H8-F1
#
_entry.id   AF-A0A1S3E0H8-F1
#
_cell.length_a   1.000
_cell.length_b   1.000
_cell.length_c   1.000
_cell.angle_alpha   90.00
_cell.angle_beta   90.00
_cell.angle_gamma   90.00
#
_symmetry.space_group_name_H-M   'P 1'
#
loop_
_entity.id
_entity.type
_entity.pdbx_description
1 polymer ?
#
loop_
_entity_poly.entity_id
_entity_poly.type
_entity_poly.pdbx_seq_one_letter_code
_entity_poly.pdbx_strand_id
1 'polypeptide(L)'
;MAGTGNDPQKQLISIIRNFATERSQGERRVVALRKQIETLISELSEVNAELEKSKRCKELVEQELKGFELHLFLSEASVQTLEARVSLTQVDMSVVESYLETLKDEGVISREQFIHQMLDLNAKIRKFQESIVTCDTDAVEYAACRDPAEVIMKENDADVALGALESSLLEITSQTTKEEAEFQGQQKIYENVQRELIDRERKLSLMNMIVKETKELQDLTLQSSKLEATHSSLGEELQNRSKCPRCHLDNLESLSAVLQANEED
;
A
#
# COMPACT_ATOMS: atom_id res chain seq x y z
N MET A 1 -106.81 -28.30 -10.56
CA MET A 1 -105.73 -27.30 -10.36
C MET A 1 -105.01 -27.67 -9.08
N ALA A 2 -103.69 -27.85 -9.17
CA ALA A 2 -102.85 -28.37 -8.11
C ALA A 2 -102.72 -27.34 -6.97
N GLY A 3 -103.29 -27.66 -5.81
CA GLY A 3 -103.03 -26.93 -4.57
C GLY A 3 -101.65 -27.31 -4.06
N THR A 4 -100.65 -26.53 -4.44
CA THR A 4 -99.29 -26.52 -3.87
C THR A 4 -99.37 -26.10 -2.40
N GLY A 5 -99.79 -27.01 -1.54
CA GLY A 5 -99.77 -26.85 -0.09
C GLY A 5 -98.33 -27.00 0.41
N ASN A 6 -97.63 -25.87 0.60
CA ASN A 6 -96.37 -25.83 1.34
C ASN A 6 -96.67 -26.25 2.78
N ASP A 7 -96.36 -27.51 3.12
CA ASP A 7 -96.39 -28.02 4.49
C ASP A 7 -95.32 -27.27 5.33
N PRO A 8 -95.72 -26.46 6.32
CA PRO A 8 -94.81 -25.65 7.13
C PRO A 8 -93.75 -26.51 7.84
N GLN A 9 -94.12 -27.75 8.21
CA GLN A 9 -93.23 -28.67 8.89
C GLN A 9 -92.13 -29.18 7.94
N LYS A 10 -92.46 -29.44 6.66
CA LYS A 10 -91.46 -29.79 5.65
C LYS A 10 -90.52 -28.64 5.32
N GLN A 11 -91.01 -27.39 5.30
CA GLN A 11 -90.15 -26.22 5.11
C GLN A 11 -89.17 -26.04 6.27
N LEU A 12 -89.63 -26.15 7.51
CA LEU A 12 -88.77 -26.06 8.69
C LEU A 12 -87.67 -27.13 8.67
N ILE A 13 -88.01 -28.38 8.35
CA ILE A 13 -87.04 -29.48 8.22
C ILE A 13 -86.04 -29.21 7.09
N SER A 14 -86.47 -28.64 5.97
CA SER A 14 -85.57 -28.25 4.87
C SER A 14 -84.58 -27.17 5.28
N ILE A 15 -85.03 -26.15 6.03
CA ILE A 15 -84.16 -25.07 6.51
C ILE A 15 -83.11 -25.62 7.48
N ILE A 16 -83.52 -26.49 8.42
CA ILE A 16 -82.59 -27.13 9.36
C ILE A 16 -81.53 -27.95 8.61
N ARG A 17 -81.95 -28.73 7.59
CA ARG A 17 -81.02 -29.49 6.75
C ARG A 17 -80.05 -28.57 6.02
N ASN A 18 -80.56 -27.52 5.36
CA ASN A 18 -79.73 -26.56 4.62
C ASN A 18 -78.74 -25.84 5.54
N PHE A 19 -79.16 -25.48 6.76
CA PHE A 19 -78.29 -24.88 7.77
C PHE A 19 -77.18 -25.86 8.20
N ALA A 20 -77.52 -27.12 8.44
CA ALA A 20 -76.54 -28.14 8.79
C ALA A 20 -75.53 -28.41 7.65
N THR A 21 -75.99 -28.45 6.40
CA THR A 21 -75.10 -28.62 5.24
C THR A 21 -74.19 -27.41 5.03
N GLU A 22 -74.72 -26.19 5.12
CA GLU A 22 -73.94 -24.96 4.98
C GLU A 22 -72.91 -24.83 6.10
N ARG A 23 -73.30 -25.16 7.35
CA ARG A 23 -72.37 -25.21 8.50
C ARG A 23 -71.24 -26.20 8.26
N SER A 24 -71.55 -27.44 7.86
CA SER A 24 -70.53 -28.46 7.55
C SER A 24 -69.60 -28.03 6.39
N GLN A 25 -70.14 -27.34 5.37
CA GLN A 25 -69.36 -26.84 4.26
C GLN A 25 -68.49 -25.64 4.66
N GLY A 26 -69.00 -24.76 5.51
CA GLY A 26 -68.25 -23.68 6.17
C GLY A 26 -67.08 -24.21 6.98
N GLU A 27 -67.32 -25.20 7.86
CA GLU A 27 -66.29 -25.86 8.66
C GLU A 27 -65.20 -26.48 7.77
N ARG A 28 -65.58 -27.18 6.69
CA ARG A 28 -64.62 -27.72 5.72
C ARG A 28 -63.78 -26.65 5.01
N ARG A 29 -64.39 -25.52 4.62
CA ARG A 29 -63.67 -24.37 4.03
C ARG A 29 -62.65 -23.80 5.01
N VAL A 30 -63.03 -23.61 6.27
CA VAL A 30 -62.12 -23.09 7.31
C VAL A 30 -60.94 -24.04 7.54
N VAL A 31 -61.17 -25.35 7.61
CA VAL A 31 -60.09 -26.35 7.75
C VAL A 31 -59.14 -26.31 6.55
N ALA A 32 -59.68 -26.23 5.32
CA ALA A 32 -58.85 -26.13 4.12
C ALA A 32 -57.98 -24.87 4.10
N LEU A 33 -58.55 -23.71 4.46
CA LEU A 33 -57.82 -22.44 4.55
C LEU A 33 -56.75 -22.47 5.64
N ARG A 34 -57.04 -23.05 6.82
CA ARG A 34 -56.03 -23.22 7.89
C ARG A 34 -54.84 -24.06 7.42
N LYS A 35 -55.09 -25.16 6.72
CA LYS A 35 -54.02 -26.00 6.15
C LYS A 35 -53.19 -25.24 5.10
N GLN A 36 -53.83 -24.41 4.28
CA GLN A 36 -53.11 -23.55 3.33
C GLN A 36 -52.25 -22.50 4.05
N ILE A 37 -52.76 -21.88 5.11
CA ILE A 37 -52.00 -20.93 5.94
C ILE A 37 -50.78 -21.62 6.55
N GLU A 38 -50.94 -22.81 7.14
CA GLU A 38 -49.82 -23.58 7.71
C GLU A 38 -48.76 -23.90 6.65
N THR A 39 -49.20 -24.32 5.45
CA THR A 39 -48.29 -24.61 4.33
C THR A 39 -47.50 -23.36 3.91
N LEU A 40 -48.18 -22.23 3.73
CA LEU A 40 -47.55 -20.96 3.38
C LEU A 40 -46.59 -20.45 4.46
N ILE A 41 -46.90 -20.66 5.73
CA ILE A 41 -45.99 -20.31 6.84
C ILE A 41 -44.70 -21.15 6.76
N SER A 42 -44.81 -22.45 6.50
CA SER A 42 -43.64 -23.33 6.32
C SER A 42 -42.79 -22.91 5.12
N GLU A 43 -43.41 -22.66 3.97
CA GLU A 43 -42.73 -22.19 2.76
C GLU A 43 -42.03 -20.83 2.98
N LEU A 44 -42.70 -19.89 3.66
CA LEU A 44 -42.12 -18.58 3.97
C LEU A 44 -40.92 -18.69 4.91
N SER A 45 -40.98 -19.59 5.89
CA SER A 45 -39.85 -19.87 6.79
C SER A 45 -38.64 -20.42 6.02
N GLU A 46 -38.86 -21.35 5.10
CA GLU A 46 -37.81 -21.95 4.27
C GLU A 46 -37.15 -20.93 3.34
N VAL A 47 -37.96 -20.13 2.62
CA VAL A 47 -37.46 -19.06 1.75
C VAL A 47 -36.69 -18.01 2.55
N ASN A 48 -37.15 -17.66 3.75
CA ASN A 48 -36.45 -16.73 4.62
C ASN A 48 -35.09 -17.28 5.09
N ALA A 49 -35.01 -18.58 5.41
CA ALA A 49 -33.76 -19.22 5.79
C ALA A 49 -32.73 -19.21 4.64
N GLU A 50 -33.16 -19.50 3.41
CA GLU A 50 -32.27 -19.46 2.25
C GLU A 50 -31.86 -18.01 1.90
N LEU A 51 -32.75 -17.03 2.08
CA LEU A 51 -32.42 -15.61 1.92
C LEU A 51 -31.33 -15.17 2.89
N GLU A 52 -31.44 -15.51 4.18
CA GLU A 52 -30.42 -15.16 5.19
C GLU A 52 -29.09 -15.87 4.95
N LYS A 53 -29.11 -17.08 4.38
CA LYS A 53 -27.90 -17.77 3.94
C LYS A 53 -27.28 -17.06 2.73
N SER A 54 -28.08 -16.66 1.74
CA SER A 54 -27.61 -15.90 0.58
C SER A 54 -27.01 -14.54 0.97
N LYS A 55 -27.61 -13.81 1.93
CA LYS A 55 -27.06 -12.56 2.45
C LYS A 55 -25.68 -12.75 3.06
N ARG A 56 -25.51 -13.77 3.92
CA ARG A 56 -24.20 -14.10 4.52
C ARG A 56 -23.15 -14.47 3.47
N CYS A 57 -23.52 -15.26 2.46
CA CYS A 57 -22.62 -15.57 1.34
C CYS A 57 -22.22 -14.31 0.56
N LYS A 58 -23.18 -13.42 0.29
CA LYS A 58 -22.91 -12.15 -0.39
C LYS A 58 -21.93 -11.28 0.41
N GLU A 59 -22.15 -11.12 1.72
CA GLU A 59 -21.27 -10.35 2.60
C GLU A 59 -19.85 -10.91 2.61
N LEU A 60 -19.68 -12.24 2.62
CA LEU A 60 -18.37 -12.89 2.56
C LEU A 60 -17.65 -12.59 1.24
N VAL A 61 -18.33 -12.73 0.10
CA VAL A 61 -17.76 -12.42 -1.22
C VAL A 61 -17.41 -10.93 -1.34
N GLU A 62 -18.23 -10.03 -0.81
CA GLU A 62 -17.95 -8.58 -0.82
C GLU A 62 -16.72 -8.22 0.04
N GLN A 63 -16.49 -8.94 1.15
CA GLN A 63 -15.29 -8.77 1.97
C GLN A 63 -14.04 -9.27 1.24
N GLU A 64 -14.11 -10.44 0.59
CA GLU A 64 -13.01 -10.97 -0.22
C GLU A 64 -12.66 -10.04 -1.38
N LEU A 65 -13.67 -9.52 -2.08
CA LEU A 65 -13.49 -8.57 -3.18
C LEU A 65 -12.73 -7.32 -2.73
N LYS A 66 -13.12 -6.71 -1.60
CA LYS A 66 -12.40 -5.57 -1.01
C LYS A 66 -10.95 -5.92 -0.66
N GLY A 67 -10.70 -7.15 -0.20
CA GLY A 67 -9.35 -7.66 0.04
C GLY A 67 -8.52 -7.72 -1.23
N PHE A 68 -9.10 -8.24 -2.33
CA PHE A 68 -8.43 -8.28 -3.63
C PHE A 68 -8.19 -6.89 -4.22
N GLU A 69 -9.14 -5.96 -4.09
CA GLU A 69 -8.98 -4.56 -4.52
C GLU A 69 -7.80 -3.87 -3.82
N LEU A 70 -7.68 -4.05 -2.50
CA LEU A 70 -6.55 -3.52 -1.74
C LEU A 70 -5.22 -4.14 -2.18
N HIS A 71 -5.20 -5.47 -2.36
CA HIS A 71 -4.00 -6.17 -2.82
C HIS A 71 -3.58 -5.70 -4.22
N LEU A 72 -4.54 -5.47 -5.12
CA LEU A 72 -4.28 -4.93 -6.45
C LEU A 72 -3.66 -3.53 -6.37
N PHE A 73 -4.23 -2.63 -5.57
CA PHE A 73 -3.70 -1.28 -5.37
C PHE A 73 -2.25 -1.28 -4.86
N LEU A 74 -1.95 -2.13 -3.86
CA LEU A 74 -0.60 -2.26 -3.32
C LEU A 74 0.38 -2.83 -4.37
N SER A 75 -0.08 -3.80 -5.17
CA SER A 75 0.72 -4.38 -6.25
C SER A 75 1.02 -3.35 -7.33
N GLU A 76 0.04 -2.54 -7.75
CA GLU A 76 0.23 -1.47 -8.73
C GLU A 76 1.24 -0.42 -8.25
N ALA A 77 1.13 0.02 -6.98
CA ALA A 77 2.08 0.96 -6.40
C ALA A 77 3.50 0.38 -6.32
N SER A 78 3.64 -0.92 -6.03
CA SER A 78 4.93 -1.61 -6.03
C SER A 78 5.55 -1.67 -7.43
N VAL A 79 4.74 -1.97 -8.46
CA VAL A 79 5.18 -1.97 -9.86
C VAL A 79 5.66 -0.58 -10.28
N GLN A 80 4.87 0.47 -10.03
CA GLN A 80 5.27 1.85 -10.36
C GLN A 80 6.59 2.25 -9.69
N THR A 81 6.79 1.85 -8.43
CA THR A 81 8.05 2.10 -7.71
C THR A 81 9.23 1.35 -8.34
N LEU A 82 9.02 0.10 -8.74
CA LEU A 82 10.05 -0.69 -9.42
C LEU A 82 10.39 -0.11 -10.78
N GLU A 83 9.40 0.31 -11.58
CA GLU A 83 9.60 0.94 -12.87
C GLU A 83 10.42 2.24 -12.77
N ALA A 84 10.13 3.07 -11.75
CA ALA A 84 10.91 4.28 -11.48
C ALA A 84 12.37 3.96 -11.13
N ARG A 85 12.62 2.94 -10.31
CA ARG A 85 13.97 2.50 -9.94
C ARG A 85 14.75 1.93 -11.12
N VAL A 86 14.10 1.12 -11.97
CA VAL A 86 14.69 0.58 -13.19
C VAL A 86 15.09 1.73 -14.12
N SER A 87 14.20 2.70 -14.30
CA SER A 87 14.46 3.88 -15.13
C SER A 87 15.67 4.67 -14.63
N LEU A 88 15.77 4.92 -13.32
CA LEU A 88 16.92 5.62 -12.72
C LEU A 88 18.21 4.83 -12.91
N THR A 89 18.18 3.52 -12.63
CA THR A 89 19.35 2.64 -12.81
C THR A 89 19.82 2.65 -14.27
N GLN A 90 18.88 2.73 -15.22
CA GLN A 90 19.19 2.76 -16.65
C GLN A 90 19.84 4.07 -17.08
N VAL A 91 19.47 5.20 -16.46
CA VAL A 91 20.18 6.48 -16.63
C VAL A 91 21.60 6.37 -16.09
N ASP A 92 21.79 5.84 -14.88
CA ASP A 92 23.12 5.69 -14.27
C ASP A 92 24.03 4.79 -15.12
N MET A 93 23.50 3.66 -15.62
CA MET A 93 24.24 2.78 -16.53
C MET A 93 24.66 3.50 -17.82
N SER A 94 23.77 4.31 -18.40
CA SER A 94 24.08 5.08 -19.61
C SER A 94 25.21 6.11 -19.36
N VAL A 95 25.21 6.74 -18.18
CA VAL A 95 26.27 7.66 -17.77
C VAL A 95 27.61 6.93 -17.62
N VAL A 96 27.62 5.79 -16.93
CA VAL A 96 28.83 4.96 -16.77
C VAL A 96 29.34 4.47 -18.12
N GLU A 97 28.46 4.05 -19.01
CA GLU A 97 28.81 3.60 -20.37
C GLU A 97 29.47 4.73 -21.18
N SER A 98 28.94 5.96 -21.09
CA SER A 98 29.55 7.13 -21.72
C SER A 98 30.95 7.42 -21.17
N TYR A 99 31.14 7.36 -19.85
CA TYR A 99 32.46 7.57 -19.25
C TYR A 99 33.46 6.51 -19.68
N LEU A 100 33.02 5.25 -19.78
CA LEU A 100 33.86 4.13 -20.22
C LEU A 100 34.33 4.33 -21.66
N GLU A 101 33.43 4.76 -22.56
CA GLU A 101 33.81 5.01 -23.96
C GLU A 101 34.82 6.15 -24.08
N THR A 102 34.63 7.25 -23.33
CA THR A 102 35.62 8.35 -23.28
C THR A 102 36.99 7.87 -22.80
N LEU A 103 37.05 7.10 -21.70
CA LEU A 103 38.30 6.56 -21.18
C LEU A 103 38.98 5.60 -22.16
N LYS A 104 38.19 4.82 -22.90
CA LYS A 104 38.70 3.91 -23.92
C LYS A 104 39.34 4.69 -25.08
N ASP A 105 38.71 5.76 -25.54
CA ASP A 105 39.26 6.62 -26.60
C ASP A 105 40.55 7.33 -26.15
N GLU A 106 40.56 7.89 -24.94
CA GLU A 106 41.76 8.49 -24.32
C GLU A 106 42.89 7.45 -24.19
N GLY A 107 42.56 6.23 -23.79
CA GLY A 107 43.51 5.12 -23.70
C GLY A 107 44.12 4.75 -25.05
N VAL A 108 43.34 4.77 -26.14
CA VAL A 108 43.84 4.56 -27.50
C VAL A 108 44.81 5.68 -27.89
N ILE A 109 44.43 6.94 -27.68
CA ILE A 109 45.26 8.11 -28.01
C ILE A 109 46.59 8.06 -27.25
N SER A 110 46.54 7.83 -25.94
CA SER A 110 47.74 7.75 -25.10
C SER A 110 48.67 6.60 -25.53
N ARG A 111 48.10 5.42 -25.83
CA ARG A 111 48.86 4.27 -26.34
C ARG A 111 49.55 4.60 -27.67
N GLU A 112 48.84 5.25 -28.60
CA GLU A 112 49.40 5.62 -29.89
C GLU A 112 50.51 6.67 -29.75
N GLN A 113 50.33 7.67 -28.89
CA GLN A 113 51.37 8.67 -28.58
C GLN A 113 52.62 8.01 -28.01
N PHE A 114 52.48 7.07 -27.07
CA PHE A 114 53.59 6.30 -26.53
C PHE A 114 54.34 5.53 -27.63
N ILE A 115 53.61 4.83 -28.50
CA ILE A 115 54.22 4.08 -29.62
C ILE A 115 55.01 5.02 -30.54
N HIS A 116 54.46 6.19 -30.88
CA HIS A 116 55.17 7.18 -31.71
C HIS A 116 56.46 7.67 -31.05
N GLN A 117 56.41 7.99 -29.75
CA GLN A 117 57.60 8.42 -28.98
C GLN A 117 58.67 7.33 -28.95
N MET A 118 58.28 6.06 -28.74
CA MET A 118 59.21 4.94 -28.74
C MET A 118 59.84 4.69 -30.11
N LEU A 119 59.08 4.86 -31.20
CA LEU A 119 59.61 4.75 -32.56
C LEU A 119 60.61 5.88 -32.88
N ASP A 120 60.30 7.12 -32.48
CA ASP A 120 61.22 8.25 -32.63
C ASP A 120 62.51 8.05 -31.83
N LEU A 121 62.41 7.61 -30.57
CA LEU A 121 63.56 7.27 -29.75
C LEU A 121 64.41 6.18 -30.40
N ASN A 122 63.79 5.10 -30.89
CA ASN A 122 64.48 4.04 -31.60
C ASN A 122 65.20 4.56 -32.87
N ALA A 123 64.61 5.51 -33.59
CA ALA A 123 65.26 6.14 -34.74
C ALA A 123 66.47 6.99 -34.33
N LYS A 124 66.37 7.74 -33.22
CA LYS A 124 67.49 8.51 -32.66
C LYS A 124 68.64 7.61 -32.21
N ILE A 125 68.34 6.47 -31.56
CA ILE A 125 69.34 5.48 -31.16
C ILE A 125 70.09 4.94 -32.39
N ARG A 126 69.38 4.57 -33.46
CA ARG A 126 70.03 4.09 -34.70
C ARG A 126 70.95 5.14 -35.31
N LYS A 127 70.48 6.40 -35.43
CA LYS A 127 71.32 7.51 -35.92
C LYS A 127 72.57 7.73 -35.07
N PHE A 128 72.43 7.63 -33.75
CA PHE A 128 73.57 7.74 -32.84
C PHE A 128 74.59 6.61 -33.04
N GLN A 129 74.11 5.36 -33.17
CA GLN A 129 74.96 4.21 -33.47
C GLN A 129 75.67 4.35 -34.83
N GLU A 130 74.95 4.81 -35.86
CA GLU A 130 75.53 5.11 -37.18
C GLU A 130 76.63 6.19 -37.08
N SER A 131 76.39 7.25 -36.31
CA SER A 131 77.37 8.32 -36.08
C SER A 131 78.64 7.82 -35.39
N ILE A 132 78.55 6.85 -34.47
CA ILE A 132 79.72 6.22 -33.83
C ILE A 132 80.51 5.42 -34.87
N VAL A 133 79.82 4.60 -35.68
CA VAL A 133 80.48 3.78 -36.71
C VAL A 133 81.20 4.67 -37.74
N THR A 134 80.62 5.81 -38.13
CA THR A 134 81.28 6.77 -39.03
C THR A 134 82.47 7.48 -38.37
N CYS A 135 82.40 7.76 -37.06
CA CYS A 135 83.53 8.30 -36.32
C CYS A 135 84.68 7.30 -36.22
N ASP A 136 84.43 6.01 -36.03
CA ASP A 136 85.49 4.98 -35.98
C ASP A 136 86.19 4.78 -37.34
N THR A 137 85.53 5.13 -38.46
CA THR A 137 86.17 5.18 -39.78
C THR A 137 87.01 6.44 -40.03
N ASP A 138 86.65 7.58 -39.44
CA ASP A 138 87.40 8.85 -39.57
C ASP A 138 88.46 9.03 -38.46
N ALA A 139 88.35 8.32 -37.34
CA ALA A 139 89.24 8.40 -36.18
C ALA A 139 90.59 7.67 -36.35
N VAL A 140 90.92 7.20 -37.56
CA VAL A 140 92.31 6.87 -37.90
C VAL A 140 93.15 8.14 -38.09
N GLU A 141 92.56 9.34 -38.21
CA GLU A 141 93.36 10.53 -38.55
C GLU A 141 93.52 11.62 -37.49
N TYR A 142 92.73 11.78 -36.42
CA TYR A 142 93.01 12.88 -35.47
C TYR A 142 92.63 12.58 -34.01
N ALA A 143 93.56 11.94 -33.29
CA ALA A 143 93.57 11.91 -31.83
C ALA A 143 94.37 13.11 -31.28
N ALA A 144 93.69 14.19 -30.87
CA ALA A 144 94.27 15.16 -29.93
C ALA A 144 93.20 16.05 -29.26
N CYS A 145 93.40 16.23 -27.95
CA CYS A 145 92.87 17.27 -27.05
C CYS A 145 91.53 17.03 -26.33
N ARG A 146 91.67 16.63 -25.05
CA ARG A 146 90.79 16.95 -23.92
C ARG A 146 90.78 18.46 -23.64
N ASP A 147 89.64 19.00 -23.16
CA ASP A 147 89.46 19.35 -21.73
C ASP A 147 88.00 19.78 -21.40
N PRO A 148 87.61 19.83 -20.09
CA PRO A 148 86.26 19.52 -19.60
C PRO A 148 85.30 20.71 -19.48
N ALA A 149 84.01 20.35 -19.41
CA ALA A 149 82.86 21.23 -19.25
C ALA A 149 82.82 21.96 -17.90
N GLU A 150 82.52 23.27 -17.96
CA GLU A 150 82.11 24.08 -16.81
C GLU A 150 80.60 24.33 -16.92
N VAL A 151 79.81 23.56 -16.16
CA VAL A 151 78.35 23.74 -16.06
C VAL A 151 78.08 24.65 -14.87
N ILE A 152 77.85 25.93 -15.17
CA ILE A 152 77.27 26.89 -14.21
C ILE A 152 75.77 26.57 -14.11
N MET A 153 75.39 25.89 -13.02
CA MET A 153 73.99 25.66 -12.65
C MET A 153 73.33 27.01 -12.32
N LYS A 154 72.24 27.34 -13.02
CA LYS A 154 71.40 28.52 -12.74
C LYS A 154 70.55 28.25 -11.48
N GLU A 155 71.06 28.67 -10.33
CA GLU A 155 70.38 28.56 -9.01
C GLU A 155 69.06 29.36 -8.95
N ASN A 156 68.91 30.40 -9.79
CA ASN A 156 67.73 31.29 -9.78
C ASN A 156 66.44 30.68 -10.36
N ASP A 157 66.51 29.72 -11.28
CA ASP A 157 65.30 29.13 -11.88
C ASP A 157 64.64 28.09 -10.93
N ALA A 158 65.43 27.48 -10.05
CA ALA A 158 64.96 26.51 -9.08
C ALA A 158 64.16 27.17 -7.93
N ASP A 159 64.64 28.29 -7.40
CA ASP A 159 63.96 29.05 -6.33
C ASP A 159 62.59 29.61 -6.78
N VAL A 160 62.51 30.06 -8.04
CA VAL A 160 61.24 30.54 -8.62
C VAL A 160 60.24 29.39 -8.77
N ALA A 161 60.70 28.22 -9.22
CA ALA A 161 59.84 27.03 -9.31
C ALA A 161 59.38 26.54 -7.92
N LEU A 162 60.23 26.66 -6.90
CA LEU A 162 59.93 26.27 -5.53
C LEU A 162 58.87 27.19 -4.90
N GLY A 163 58.97 28.50 -5.11
CA GLY A 163 57.96 29.46 -4.64
C GLY A 163 56.60 29.31 -5.35
N ALA A 164 56.59 28.94 -6.63
CA ALA A 164 55.35 28.62 -7.36
C ALA A 164 54.68 27.34 -6.82
N LEU A 165 55.48 26.32 -6.50
CA LEU A 165 54.99 25.08 -5.91
C LEU A 165 54.41 25.31 -4.50
N GLU A 166 55.09 26.12 -3.69
CA GLU A 166 54.63 26.48 -2.34
C GLU A 166 53.29 27.26 -2.39
N SER A 167 53.15 28.19 -3.34
CA SER A 167 51.91 28.93 -3.57
C SER A 167 50.76 27.99 -3.98
N SER A 168 51.03 27.03 -4.86
CA SER A 168 50.05 26.03 -5.29
C SER A 168 49.64 25.09 -4.13
N LEU A 169 50.59 24.70 -3.28
CA LEU A 169 50.31 23.92 -2.07
C LEU A 169 49.39 24.67 -1.09
N LEU A 170 49.63 25.97 -0.90
CA LEU A 170 48.77 26.82 -0.05
C LEU A 170 47.35 26.93 -0.63
N GLU A 171 47.21 27.10 -1.94
CA GLU A 171 45.92 27.14 -2.61
C GLU A 171 45.14 25.82 -2.47
N ILE A 172 45.80 24.68 -2.74
CA ILE A 172 45.20 23.35 -2.57
C ILE A 172 44.79 23.12 -1.12
N THR A 173 45.63 23.51 -0.15
CA THR A 173 45.32 23.37 1.28
C THR A 173 44.12 24.23 1.67
N SER A 174 44.04 25.46 1.16
CA SER A 174 42.88 26.34 1.39
C SER A 174 41.60 25.77 0.79
N GLN A 175 41.67 25.20 -0.42
CA GLN A 175 40.50 24.62 -1.07
C GLN A 175 40.02 23.34 -0.35
N THR A 176 40.97 22.49 0.05
CA THR A 176 40.69 21.25 0.79
C THR A 176 39.98 21.54 2.11
N THR A 177 40.45 22.52 2.87
CA THR A 177 39.82 22.89 4.16
C THR A 177 38.41 23.45 3.99
N LYS A 178 38.15 24.20 2.90
CA LYS A 178 36.81 24.70 2.57
C LYS A 178 35.86 23.56 2.23
N GLU A 179 36.29 22.63 1.37
CA GLU A 179 35.49 21.47 0.97
C GLU A 179 35.21 20.53 2.15
N GLU A 180 36.18 20.31 3.05
CA GLU A 180 35.94 19.55 4.28
C GLU A 180 34.88 20.18 5.19
N ALA A 181 34.90 21.51 5.32
CA ALA A 181 33.88 22.22 6.10
C ALA A 181 32.48 22.10 5.47
N GLU A 182 32.39 22.21 4.14
CA GLU A 182 31.14 22.02 3.40
C GLU A 182 30.62 20.58 3.52
N PHE A 183 31.50 19.58 3.39
CA PHE A 183 31.15 18.17 3.56
C PHE A 183 30.62 17.87 4.98
N GLN A 184 31.27 18.38 6.03
CA GLN A 184 30.77 18.25 7.40
C GLN A 184 29.41 18.94 7.59
N GLY A 185 29.18 20.07 6.91
CA GLY A 185 27.88 20.74 6.88
C GLY A 185 26.80 19.85 6.26
N GLN A 186 27.08 19.25 5.11
CA GLN A 186 26.17 18.33 4.43
C GLN A 186 25.87 17.08 5.28
N GLN A 187 26.88 16.53 5.96
CA GLN A 187 26.71 15.37 6.83
C GLN A 187 25.72 15.64 7.97
N LYS A 188 25.81 16.82 8.62
CA LYS A 188 24.86 17.24 9.66
C LYS A 188 23.43 17.40 9.12
N ILE A 189 23.29 17.95 7.91
CA ILE A 189 21.97 18.07 7.26
C ILE A 189 21.39 16.69 7.01
N TYR A 190 22.20 15.77 6.47
CA TYR A 190 21.78 14.39 6.22
C TYR A 190 21.31 13.68 7.50
N GLU A 191 22.07 13.77 8.58
CA GLU A 191 21.69 13.22 9.89
C GLU A 191 20.38 13.81 10.42
N ASN A 192 20.16 15.11 10.24
CA ASN A 192 18.93 15.76 10.65
C ASN A 192 17.72 15.28 9.83
N VAL A 193 17.86 15.20 8.50
CA VAL A 193 16.81 14.70 7.60
C VAL A 193 16.47 13.24 7.92
N GLN A 194 17.46 12.40 8.18
CA GLN A 194 17.24 11.01 8.56
C GLN A 194 16.44 10.90 9.88
N ARG A 195 16.74 11.77 10.85
CA ARG A 195 15.99 11.82 12.12
C ARG A 195 14.54 12.28 11.93
N GLU A 196 14.32 13.29 11.09
CA GLU A 196 12.97 13.76 10.75
C GLU A 196 12.15 12.70 10.02
N LEU A 197 12.78 11.91 9.14
CA LEU A 197 12.13 10.79 8.45
C LEU A 197 11.63 9.74 9.46
N ILE A 198 12.48 9.33 10.40
CA ILE A 198 12.10 8.36 11.45
C ILE A 198 10.94 8.88 12.31
N ASP A 199 10.95 10.17 12.66
CA ASP A 199 9.84 10.78 13.41
C ASP A 199 8.53 10.79 12.60
N ARG A 200 8.61 11.09 11.30
CA ARG A 200 7.46 11.07 10.39
C ARG A 200 6.88 9.67 10.23
N GLU A 201 7.73 8.65 10.08
CA GLU A 201 7.30 7.24 10.01
C GLU A 201 6.58 6.80 11.29
N ARG A 202 7.11 7.16 12.46
CA ARG A 202 6.45 6.88 13.75
C ARG A 202 5.08 7.56 13.85
N LYS A 203 4.98 8.81 13.42
CA LYS A 203 3.70 9.55 13.39
C LYS A 203 2.68 8.92 12.45
N LEU A 204 3.10 8.47 11.26
CA LEU A 204 2.23 7.75 10.33
C LEU A 204 1.75 6.42 10.90
N SER A 205 2.63 5.67 11.56
CA SER A 205 2.27 4.42 12.24
C SER A 205 1.21 4.66 13.32
N LEU A 206 1.36 5.71 14.13
CA LEU A 206 0.39 6.08 15.16
C LEU A 206 -0.94 6.51 14.54
N MET A 207 -0.91 7.31 13.47
CA MET A 207 -2.12 7.75 12.78
C MET A 207 -2.91 6.58 12.21
N ASN A 208 -2.24 5.58 11.64
CA ASN A 208 -2.90 4.36 11.15
C ASN A 208 -3.57 3.57 12.28
N MET A 209 -2.95 3.51 13.47
CA MET A 209 -3.55 2.88 14.65
C MET A 209 -4.81 3.64 15.09
N ILE A 210 -4.75 4.98 15.17
CA ILE A 210 -5.90 5.82 15.51
C ILE A 210 -7.04 5.63 14.52
N VAL A 211 -6.76 5.58 13.21
CA VAL A 211 -7.79 5.35 12.19
C VAL A 211 -8.48 4.00 12.38
N LYS A 212 -7.70 2.95 12.68
CA LYS A 212 -8.24 1.62 12.95
C LYS A 212 -9.13 1.62 14.20
N GLU A 213 -8.64 2.14 15.31
CA GLU A 213 -9.41 2.22 16.56
C GLU A 213 -10.67 3.09 16.40
N THR A 214 -10.58 4.18 15.65
CA THR A 214 -11.74 5.05 15.38
C THR A 214 -12.81 4.31 14.59
N LYS A 215 -12.42 3.48 13.62
CA LYS A 215 -13.36 2.65 12.86
C LYS A 215 -14.03 1.61 13.75
N GLU A 216 -13.27 0.92 14.59
CA GLU A 216 -13.81 -0.03 15.57
C GLU A 216 -14.80 0.65 16.54
N LEU A 217 -14.49 1.87 17.00
CA LEU A 217 -15.37 2.68 17.85
C LEU A 217 -16.66 3.09 17.13
N GLN A 218 -16.58 3.47 15.85
CA GLN A 218 -17.76 3.77 15.03
C GLN A 218 -18.66 2.55 14.87
N ASP A 219 -18.08 1.37 14.60
CA ASP A 219 -18.83 0.12 14.47
C ASP A 219 -19.54 -0.25 15.78
N LEU A 220 -18.85 -0.12 16.92
CA LEU A 220 -19.44 -0.34 18.25
C LEU A 220 -20.57 0.65 18.54
N THR A 221 -20.39 1.92 18.15
CA THR A 221 -21.42 2.95 18.33
C THR A 221 -22.68 2.60 17.54
N LEU A 222 -22.52 2.15 16.29
CA LEU A 222 -23.64 1.71 15.45
C LEU A 222 -24.38 0.51 16.05
N GLN A 223 -23.64 -0.48 16.57
CA GLN A 223 -24.23 -1.63 17.25
C GLN A 223 -24.99 -1.21 18.51
N SER A 224 -24.43 -0.31 19.31
CA SER A 224 -25.07 0.23 20.52
C SER A 224 -26.37 0.94 20.20
N SER A 225 -26.39 1.83 19.20
CA SER A 225 -27.62 2.52 18.78
C SER A 225 -28.69 1.55 18.25
N LYS A 226 -28.29 0.50 17.52
CA LYS A 226 -29.22 -0.53 17.06
C LYS A 226 -29.82 -1.30 18.25
N LEU A 227 -28.99 -1.64 19.23
CA LEU A 227 -29.42 -2.33 20.44
C LEU A 227 -30.39 -1.46 21.26
N GLU A 228 -30.08 -0.18 21.44
CA GLU A 228 -30.95 0.78 22.11
C GLU A 228 -32.33 0.88 21.43
N ALA A 229 -32.36 1.01 20.11
CA ALA A 229 -33.62 1.01 19.35
C ALA A 229 -34.44 -0.27 19.54
N THR A 230 -33.78 -1.44 19.57
CA THR A 230 -34.47 -2.71 19.87
C THR A 230 -35.01 -2.76 21.30
N HIS A 231 -34.28 -2.25 22.28
CA HIS A 231 -34.76 -2.18 23.67
C HIS A 231 -35.94 -1.23 23.82
N SER A 232 -35.90 -0.05 23.19
CA SER A 232 -37.03 0.88 23.18
C SER A 232 -38.28 0.25 22.55
N SER A 233 -38.14 -0.39 21.38
CA SER A 233 -39.25 -1.07 20.72
C SER A 233 -39.82 -2.22 21.55
N LEU A 234 -38.97 -3.01 22.21
CA LEU A 234 -39.41 -4.09 23.09
C LEU A 234 -40.14 -3.53 24.33
N GLY A 235 -39.64 -2.44 24.90
CA GLY A 235 -40.29 -1.73 26.00
C GLY A 235 -41.69 -1.22 25.64
N GLU A 236 -41.84 -0.60 24.46
CA GLU A 236 -43.14 -0.18 23.94
C GLU A 236 -44.09 -1.36 23.71
N GLU A 237 -43.59 -2.47 23.16
CA GLU A 237 -44.39 -3.67 22.96
C GLU A 237 -44.88 -4.27 24.28
N LEU A 238 -44.00 -4.38 25.28
CA LEU A 238 -44.35 -4.83 26.62
C LEU A 238 -45.41 -3.94 27.27
N GLN A 239 -45.24 -2.62 27.18
CA GLN A 239 -46.23 -1.66 27.69
C GLN A 239 -47.57 -1.74 26.96
N ASN A 240 -47.57 -2.04 25.65
CA ASN A 240 -48.81 -2.24 24.91
C ASN A 240 -49.51 -3.55 25.31
N ARG A 241 -48.75 -4.61 25.61
CA ARG A 241 -49.28 -5.89 26.10
C ARG A 241 -49.82 -5.82 27.53
N SER A 242 -49.30 -4.92 28.37
CA SER A 242 -49.77 -4.73 29.76
C SER A 242 -51.07 -3.93 29.85
N LYS A 243 -51.50 -3.24 28.79
CA LYS A 243 -52.77 -2.51 28.76
C LYS A 243 -53.96 -3.45 28.55
N CYS A 244 -54.99 -3.32 29.39
CA CYS A 244 -56.22 -4.08 29.23
C CYS A 244 -56.96 -3.69 27.92
N PRO A 245 -57.30 -4.65 27.03
CA PRO A 245 -57.98 -4.34 25.77
C PRO A 245 -59.39 -3.75 25.90
N ARG A 246 -60.01 -3.86 27.09
CA ARG A 246 -61.38 -3.40 27.36
C ARG A 246 -61.47 -2.02 28.02
N CYS A 247 -60.53 -1.68 28.89
CA CYS A 247 -60.56 -0.42 29.65
C CYS A 247 -59.31 0.45 29.48
N HIS A 248 -58.31 -0.02 28.72
CA HIS A 248 -57.05 0.68 28.41
C HIS A 248 -56.20 1.11 29.62
N LEU A 249 -56.56 0.67 30.83
CA LEU A 249 -55.73 0.85 32.02
C LEU A 249 -54.49 -0.05 31.94
N ASP A 250 -53.37 0.47 32.44
CA ASP A 250 -52.09 -0.22 32.48
C ASP A 250 -52.06 -1.20 33.66
N ASN A 251 -51.91 -2.49 33.38
CA ASN A 251 -51.93 -3.53 34.41
C ASN A 251 -50.54 -3.81 35.00
N LEU A 252 -49.53 -2.99 34.67
CA LEU A 252 -48.11 -3.20 34.98
C LEU A 252 -47.85 -3.37 36.49
N GLU A 253 -48.49 -2.56 37.34
CA GLU A 253 -48.41 -2.68 38.81
C GLU A 253 -49.00 -4.00 39.34
N SER A 254 -50.11 -4.46 38.75
CA SER A 254 -50.76 -5.71 39.17
C SER A 254 -49.95 -6.95 38.76
N LEU A 255 -49.32 -6.90 37.57
CA LEU A 255 -48.41 -7.96 37.10
C LEU A 255 -47.11 -8.02 37.93
N SER A 256 -46.54 -6.87 38.29
CA SER A 256 -45.35 -6.81 39.14
C SER A 256 -45.60 -7.38 40.54
N ALA A 257 -46.77 -7.10 41.13
CA ALA A 257 -47.16 -7.64 42.43
C ALA A 257 -47.37 -9.18 42.40
N VAL A 258 -47.86 -9.73 41.27
CA VAL A 258 -48.03 -11.18 41.08
C VAL A 258 -46.70 -11.89 40.90
N LEU A 259 -45.72 -11.28 40.22
CA LEU A 259 -44.40 -11.88 40.04
C LEU A 259 -43.59 -11.88 41.35
N GLN A 260 -43.60 -10.80 42.13
CA GLN A 260 -42.95 -10.75 43.45
C GLN A 260 -43.57 -11.76 44.43
N ALA A 261 -44.89 -11.97 44.40
CA ALA A 261 -45.56 -12.97 45.24
C ALA A 261 -45.20 -14.43 44.89
N ASN A 262 -44.59 -14.69 43.73
CA ASN A 262 -44.14 -16.04 43.32
C ASN A 262 -42.64 -16.27 43.56
N GLU A 263 -41.86 -15.26 43.97
CA GLU A 263 -40.44 -15.39 44.32
C GLU A 263 -40.21 -15.63 45.82
N GLU A 264 -41.25 -15.49 46.66
CA GLU A 264 -41.19 -15.69 48.12
C GLU A 264 -41.66 -17.08 48.60
N ASP A 265 -42.00 -18.01 47.69
CA ASP A 265 -42.32 -19.43 47.95
C ASP A 265 -41.24 -20.38 47.36
#